data_AF-J8YNI1-F1
#
_entry.id   AF-J8YNI1-F1
#
_cell.length_a   1.000
_cell.length_b   1.000
_cell.length_c   1.000
_cell.angle_alpha   90.00
_cell.angle_beta   90.00
_cell.angle_gamma   90.00
#
_symmetry.space_group_name_H-M   'P 1'
#
loop_
_entity.id
_entity.type
_entity.pdbx_description
1 polymer ?
#
loop_
_entity_poly.entity_id
_entity_poly.type
_entity_poly.pdbx_seq_one_letter_code
_entity_poly.pdbx_strand_id
1 'polypeptide(L)' 'MKQVALHQLHKEHNKRIAEFHKKHEIEIQRGENGNGLLAKWERFFYNKVIFPLKNVK' A
#
# COMPACT_ATOMS: atom_id res chain seq x y z
N MET A 1 6.21 -26.44 18.12
CA MET A 1 5.16 -26.47 17.07
C MET A 1 4.33 -25.18 16.98
N LYS A 2 3.71 -24.67 18.06
CA LYS A 2 2.89 -23.44 18.01
C LYS A 2 3.63 -22.17 17.52
N GLN A 3 4.89 -21.97 17.91
CA GLN A 3 5.69 -20.81 17.48
C GLN A 3 6.03 -20.84 15.98
N VAL A 4 6.25 -22.03 15.41
CA VAL A 4 6.53 -22.21 13.97
C VAL A 4 5.28 -21.85 13.14
N ALA A 5 4.10 -22.26 13.60
CA ALA A 5 2.83 -21.91 12.96
C ALA A 5 2.56 -20.39 13.02
N LEU A 6 2.81 -19.74 14.16
CA LEU A 6 2.65 -18.29 14.30
C LEU A 6 3.63 -17.52 13.39
N HIS A 7 4.89 -17.95 13.32
CA HIS A 7 5.89 -17.34 12.44
C HIS A 7 5.49 -17.44 10.97
N GLN A 8 4.96 -18.58 10.55
CA GLN A 8 4.47 -18.79 9.19
C GLN A 8 3.27 -17.88 8.87
N LEU A 9 2.30 -17.76 9.78
CA LEU A 9 1.15 -16.86 9.62
C LEU A 9 1.56 -15.39 9.50
N HIS A 10 2.55 -14.94 10.29
CA HIS A 10 3.09 -13.60 10.18
C HIS A 10 3.79 -13.37 8.83
N LYS A 11 4.58 -14.34 8.36
CA LYS A 11 5.26 -14.25 7.06
C LYS A 11 4.26 -14.15 5.92
N GLU A 12 3.20 -14.95 5.95
CA GLU A 12 2.13 -14.92 4.95
C GLU A 12 1.32 -13.62 5.02
N HIS A 13 1.01 -13.12 6.21
CA HIS A 13 0.35 -11.83 6.38
C HIS A 13 1.20 -10.70 5.79
N ASN A 14 2.48 -10.63 6.13
CA ASN A 14 3.40 -9.61 5.61
C ASN A 14 3.51 -9.68 4.09
N LYS A 15 3.52 -10.89 3.51
CA LYS A 15 3.50 -11.07 2.05
C LYS A 15 2.22 -10.48 1.43
N ARG A 16 1.05 -10.79 1.97
CA ARG A 16 -0.23 -10.25 1.47
C ARG A 16 -0.31 -8.73 1.60
N ILE A 17 0.16 -8.18 2.72
CA ILE A 17 0.19 -6.73 2.94
C ILE A 17 1.13 -6.04 1.95
N ALA A 18 2.32 -6.61 1.69
CA ALA A 18 3.24 -6.06 0.70
C ALA A 18 2.64 -6.09 -0.73
N GLU A 19 1.96 -7.17 -1.10
CA GLU A 19 1.25 -7.29 -2.37
C GLU A 19 0.10 -6.29 -2.48
N PHE A 20 -0.68 -6.12 -1.40
CA PHE A 20 -1.74 -5.13 -1.31
C PHE A 20 -1.20 -3.71 -1.52
N HIS A 21 -0.14 -3.30 -0.81
CA HIS A 21 0.43 -1.97 -0.96
C HIS A 21 0.94 -1.69 -2.37
N LYS A 22 1.59 -2.67 -3.02
CA LYS A 22 2.03 -2.54 -4.41
C LYS A 22 0.86 -2.33 -5.37
N LYS A 23 -0.21 -3.11 -5.22
CA LYS A 23 -1.42 -2.99 -6.05
C LYS A 23 -2.12 -1.65 -5.82
N HIS A 24 -2.32 -1.27 -4.56
CA HIS A 24 -2.98 -0.03 -4.15
C HIS A 24 -2.24 1.21 -4.65
N GLU A 25 -0.90 1.19 -4.60
CA GLU A 25 -0.08 2.27 -5.16
C GLU A 25 -0.33 2.48 -6.65
N ILE A 26 -0.45 1.39 -7.42
CA ILE A 26 -0.76 1.46 -8.86
C ILE A 26 -2.17 2.02 -9.07
N GLU A 27 -3.14 1.59 -8.27
CA GLU A 27 -4.53 2.10 -8.32
C GLU A 27 -4.59 3.59 -8.01
N ILE A 28 -3.84 4.10 -7.03
CA ILE A 28 -3.75 5.54 -6.74
C ILE A 28 -3.17 6.30 -7.94
N GLN A 29 -2.08 5.81 -8.54
CA GLN A 29 -1.42 6.46 -9.68
C GLN A 29 -2.32 6.51 -10.92
N ARG A 30 -3.12 5.45 -11.15
CA ARG A 30 -4.11 5.39 -12.24
C ARG A 30 -5.40 6.13 -11.91
N GLY A 31 -5.61 6.47 -10.64
CA GLY A 31 -6.83 7.09 -10.16
C GLY A 31 -8.02 6.12 -10.00
N GLU A 32 -7.73 4.83 -9.90
CA GLU A 32 -8.67 3.72 -9.75
C GLU A 32 -9.00 3.43 -8.27
N ASN A 33 -8.40 4.16 -7.31
CA ASN A 33 -8.63 4.03 -5.86
C ASN A 33 -10.01 4.56 -5.37
N GLY A 34 -10.95 4.80 -6.29
CA GLY A 34 -12.28 5.33 -6.03
C GLY A 34 -12.44 6.84 -6.25
N ASN A 35 -13.68 7.32 -6.12
CA ASN A 35 -14.08 8.69 -6.48
C ASN A 35 -14.60 9.54 -5.31
N GLY A 36 -14.68 8.98 -4.11
CA GLY A 36 -15.09 9.71 -2.90
C GLY A 36 -14.08 10.77 -2.46
N LEU A 37 -14.48 11.66 -1.54
CA LEU A 37 -13.60 12.71 -1.03
C LEU A 37 -12.31 12.13 -0.44
N LEU A 38 -12.39 11.06 0.34
CA LEU A 38 -11.22 10.39 0.92
C LEU A 38 -10.27 9.84 -0.17
N ALA A 39 -10.80 9.22 -1.23
CA ALA A 39 -9.98 8.72 -2.34
C ALA A 39 -9.29 9.85 -3.12
N LYS A 40 -9.93 11.03 -3.21
CA LYS A 40 -9.31 12.23 -3.79
C LYS A 40 -8.21 12.79 -2.90
N TRP A 41 -8.44 12.87 -1.58
CA TRP A 41 -7.45 13.29 -0.59
C TRP A 41 -6.23 12.37 -0.56
N GLU A 42 -6.46 11.05 -0.54
CA GLU A 42 -5.40 10.04 -0.58
C GLU A 42 -4.53 10.21 -1.84
N ARG A 43 -5.16 10.32 -3.01
CA ARG A 43 -4.45 10.52 -4.28
C ARG A 43 -3.70 11.85 -4.33
N PHE A 44 -4.28 12.93 -3.79
CA PHE A 44 -3.58 14.22 -3.67
C PHE A 44 -2.33 14.09 -2.80
N PHE A 45 -2.46 13.53 -1.60
CA PHE A 45 -1.35 13.37 -0.67
C PHE A 45 -0.26 12.46 -1.23
N TYR A 46 -0.66 11.33 -1.83
CA TYR A 46 0.27 10.40 -2.47
C TYR A 46 1.11 11.09 -3.55
N ASN A 47 0.47 11.80 -4.48
CA ASN A 47 1.15 12.44 -5.61
C ASN A 47 2.00 13.65 -5.21
N LYS A 48 1.59 14.39 -4.17
CA LYS A 48 2.28 15.64 -3.76
C LYS A 48 3.34 15.45 -2.68
N VAL A 49 3.24 14.38 -1.88
CA VAL A 49 4.11 14.17 -0.73
C VAL A 49 4.88 12.86 -0.88
N ILE A 50 4.17 11.72 -0.94
CA ILE A 50 4.81 10.40 -0.89
C ILE A 50 5.64 10.11 -2.15
N PHE A 51 5.08 10.39 -3.33
CA PHE A 51 5.77 10.12 -4.59
C PHE A 51 7.07 10.94 -4.73
N PRO A 52 7.09 12.26 -4.46
CA PRO A 52 8.35 13.01 -4.41
C PRO A 52 9.35 12.43 -3.41
N LEU A 53 8.92 12.16 -2.16
CA LEU A 53 9.81 11.63 -1.11
C LEU A 53 10.45 10.28 -1.48
N LYS A 54 9.71 9.40 -2.16
CA LYS A 54 10.25 8.12 -2.65
C LYS A 54 11.32 8.29 -3.75
N ASN A 55 11.23 9.37 -4.53
CA ASN A 55 12.10 9.61 -5.66
C ASN A 55 13.26 10.57 -5.34
N VAL A 56 13.25 11.20 -4.16
CA VAL A 56 14.40 11.89 -3.60
C VAL A 56 15.35 10.83 -3.05
N LYS A 57 16.40 10.52 -3.82
CA LYS A 57 17.53 9.70 -3.40
C LYS A 57 18.38 10.41 -2.36
#